data_AF-F7YC93-F1
#
_entry.id   AF-F7YC93-F1
#
_cell.length_a   1.000
_cell.length_b   1.000
_cell.length_c   1.000
_cell.angle_alpha   90.00
_cell.angle_beta   90.00
_cell.angle_gamma   90.00
#
_symmetry.space_group_name_H-M   'P 1'
#
loop_
_entity.id
_entity.type
_entity.pdbx_description
1 polymer ?
#
loop_
_entity_poly.entity_id
_entity_poly.type
_entity_poly.pdbx_seq_one_letter_code
_entity_poly.pdbx_strand_id
1 'polypeptide(L)'
;MVQLNFNFHGYRFQESTKILYASFRLAVQALRADVERAQNEAVAYQKYLDAGGEWIGEREDGHVIWDQEQVLDMQIEASDEALMALRKAFVIALYHYWERAIRVSTGDDKAKHDVLVALASAKGITIKPGLSPVRDLVNLLKHDNARWGIALRQSWSNLFHPGFQPGAARVDWYNAVTLTDDDVALVFETVAGSGPNLHTP
;
A
#
# COMPACT_ATOMS: atom_id res chain seq x y z
N MET A 1 -1.24 -42.07 -3.18
CA MET A 1 -0.75 -40.68 -3.21
C MET A 1 0.73 -40.71 -2.87
N VAL A 2 1.58 -40.14 -3.71
CA VAL A 2 3.03 -40.02 -3.42
C VAL A 2 3.22 -38.85 -2.46
N GLN A 3 3.98 -39.04 -1.39
CA GLN A 3 4.29 -37.99 -0.43
C GLN A 3 5.25 -36.98 -1.07
N LEU A 4 4.87 -35.71 -1.09
CA LEU A 4 5.75 -34.63 -1.51
C LEU A 4 6.90 -34.49 -0.49
N ASN A 5 8.11 -34.27 -0.97
CA ASN A 5 9.30 -34.04 -0.14
C ASN A 5 9.44 -32.56 0.32
N PHE A 6 8.39 -31.76 0.16
CA PHE A 6 8.36 -30.35 0.54
C PHE A 6 6.95 -29.94 0.99
N ASN A 7 6.86 -28.83 1.72
CA ASN A 7 5.59 -28.26 2.13
C ASN A 7 4.91 -27.51 0.97
N PHE A 8 3.89 -28.13 0.38
CA PHE A 8 3.14 -27.55 -0.74
C PHE A 8 2.47 -26.22 -0.41
N HIS A 9 1.94 -26.07 0.82
CA HIS A 9 1.32 -24.81 1.25
C HIS A 9 2.36 -23.69 1.39
N GLY A 10 3.55 -24.02 1.91
CA GLY A 10 4.68 -23.11 1.97
C GLY A 10 5.16 -22.67 0.59
N TYR A 11 5.35 -23.62 -0.33
CA TYR A 11 5.67 -23.31 -1.73
C TYR A 11 4.65 -22.36 -2.35
N ARG A 12 3.36 -22.70 -2.26
CA ARG A 12 2.28 -21.89 -2.83
C ARG A 12 2.27 -20.48 -2.24
N PHE A 13 2.45 -20.34 -0.93
CA PHE A 13 2.51 -19.04 -0.27
C PHE A 13 3.68 -18.21 -0.82
N GLN A 14 4.89 -18.76 -0.84
CA GLN A 14 6.10 -18.06 -1.29
C GLN A 14 6.02 -17.64 -2.76
N GLU A 15 5.54 -18.50 -3.65
CA GLU A 15 5.42 -18.14 -5.07
C GLU A 15 4.31 -17.13 -5.30
N SER A 16 3.17 -17.27 -4.61
CA SER A 16 2.07 -16.31 -4.75
C SER A 16 2.45 -14.92 -4.24
N THR A 17 3.15 -14.80 -3.11
CA THR A 17 3.59 -13.49 -2.60
C THR A 17 4.56 -12.82 -3.57
N LYS A 18 5.50 -13.56 -4.15
CA LYS A 18 6.40 -13.04 -5.21
C LYS A 18 5.61 -12.53 -6.42
N ILE A 19 4.66 -13.31 -6.92
CA ILE A 19 3.82 -12.94 -8.07
C ILE A 19 2.99 -11.70 -7.76
N LEU A 20 2.36 -11.64 -6.57
CA LEU A 20 1.58 -10.49 -6.12
C LEU A 20 2.45 -9.23 -6.07
N TYR A 21 3.65 -9.32 -5.50
CA TYR A 21 4.55 -8.18 -5.40
C TYR A 21 5.09 -7.72 -6.77
N ALA A 22 5.46 -8.67 -7.64
CA ALA A 22 5.86 -8.35 -9.01
C ALA A 22 4.73 -7.62 -9.78
N SER A 23 3.49 -8.09 -9.64
CA SER A 23 2.31 -7.48 -10.25
C SER A 23 2.06 -6.06 -9.73
N PHE A 24 2.19 -5.87 -8.41
CA PHE A 24 2.10 -4.56 -7.78
C PHE A 24 3.16 -3.58 -8.34
N ARG A 25 4.42 -4.00 -8.44
CA ARG A 25 5.48 -3.12 -8.96
C ARG A 25 5.24 -2.69 -10.41
N LEU A 26 4.72 -3.58 -11.25
CA LEU A 26 4.35 -3.24 -12.63
C LEU A 26 3.21 -2.21 -12.66
N ALA A 27 2.20 -2.37 -11.80
CA ALA A 27 1.11 -1.40 -11.70
C ALA A 27 1.60 -0.02 -11.18
N VAL A 28 2.50 0.00 -10.19
CA VAL A 28 3.14 1.24 -9.72
C VAL A 28 3.95 1.91 -10.83
N GLN A 29 4.70 1.13 -11.61
CA GLN A 29 5.48 1.66 -12.72
C GLN A 29 4.58 2.33 -13.79
N ALA A 30 3.44 1.71 -14.11
CA ALA A 30 2.48 2.28 -15.05
C ALA A 30 1.91 3.62 -14.53
N LEU A 31 1.46 3.66 -13.27
CA LEU A 31 0.92 4.90 -12.67
C LEU A 31 1.98 6.02 -12.60
N ARG A 32 3.23 5.68 -12.29
CA ARG A 32 4.33 6.67 -12.32
C ARG A 32 4.60 7.22 -13.71
N ALA A 33 4.54 6.38 -14.73
CA ALA A 33 4.68 6.84 -16.10
C ALA A 33 3.53 7.78 -16.50
N ASP A 34 2.34 7.58 -15.96
CA ASP A 34 1.21 8.50 -16.15
C ASP A 34 1.44 9.85 -15.45
N VAL A 35 1.92 9.85 -14.20
CA VAL A 35 2.32 11.08 -13.46
C VAL A 35 3.40 11.84 -14.23
N GLU A 36 4.47 11.17 -14.62
CA GLU A 36 5.59 11.77 -15.34
C GLU A 36 5.15 12.34 -16.69
N ARG A 37 4.25 11.66 -17.40
CA ARG A 37 3.68 12.16 -18.64
C ARG A 37 2.88 13.45 -18.42
N ALA A 38 1.96 13.47 -17.45
CA ALA A 38 1.16 14.66 -17.15
C ALA A 38 2.02 15.84 -16.71
N GLN A 39 3.05 15.61 -15.89
CA GLN A 39 4.04 16.64 -15.50
C GLN A 39 4.81 17.19 -16.70
N ASN A 40 5.27 16.32 -17.59
CA ASN A 40 5.98 16.73 -18.80
C ASN A 40 5.07 17.53 -19.74
N GLU A 41 3.80 17.14 -19.87
CA GLU A 41 2.78 17.87 -20.64
C GLU A 41 2.50 19.25 -20.03
N ALA A 42 2.40 19.36 -18.70
CA ALA A 42 2.22 20.64 -18.00
C ALA A 42 3.39 21.59 -18.27
N VAL A 43 4.62 21.10 -18.12
CA VAL A 43 5.83 21.90 -18.41
C VAL A 43 5.90 22.30 -19.88
N ALA A 44 5.52 21.41 -20.80
CA ALA A 44 5.50 21.71 -22.23
C ALA A 44 4.45 22.77 -22.59
N TYR A 45 3.26 22.67 -21.99
CA TYR A 45 2.18 23.63 -22.19
C TYR A 45 2.56 25.02 -21.67
N GLN A 46 3.17 25.12 -20.48
CA GLN A 46 3.64 26.40 -19.95
C GLN A 46 4.67 27.05 -20.88
N LYS A 47 5.65 26.28 -21.36
CA LYS A 47 6.65 26.79 -22.32
C LYS A 47 6.04 27.24 -23.64
N TYR A 48 4.98 26.56 -24.08
CA TYR A 48 4.25 26.93 -25.29
C TYR A 48 3.55 28.29 -25.12
N LEU A 49 2.89 28.52 -23.98
CA LEU A 49 2.28 29.81 -23.67
C LEU A 49 3.32 30.94 -23.57
N ASP A 50 4.44 30.68 -22.89
CA ASP A 50 5.55 31.65 -22.75
C ASP A 50 6.14 32.07 -24.11
N ALA A 51 6.07 31.18 -25.10
CA ALA A 51 6.50 31.43 -26.48
C ALA A 51 5.45 32.14 -27.35
N GLY A 52 4.32 32.57 -26.77
CA GLY A 52 3.20 33.20 -27.49
C GLY A 52 2.21 32.20 -28.09
N GLY A 53 2.19 30.98 -27.58
CA GLY A 53 1.19 29.96 -27.92
C GLY A 53 -0.23 30.37 -27.55
N GLU A 54 -1.20 29.73 -28.19
CA GLU A 54 -2.62 29.98 -27.92
C GLU A 54 -3.03 29.33 -26.61
N TRP A 55 -3.69 30.10 -25.74
CA TRP A 55 -4.26 29.57 -24.50
C TRP A 55 -5.44 28.65 -24.81
N ILE A 56 -5.40 27.44 -24.26
CA ILE A 56 -6.44 26.41 -24.39
C ILE A 56 -7.29 26.42 -23.13
N GLY A 57 -8.55 26.79 -23.27
CA GLY A 57 -9.53 26.79 -22.19
C GLY A 57 -10.83 27.47 -22.61
N GLU A 58 -11.71 27.64 -21.63
CA GLU A 58 -13.02 28.27 -21.82
C GLU A 58 -13.23 29.40 -20.83
N ARG A 59 -13.85 30.48 -21.31
CA ARG A 59 -14.24 31.63 -20.49
C ARG A 59 -15.72 31.94 -20.64
N GLU A 60 -16.37 32.22 -19.51
CA GLU A 60 -17.75 32.70 -19.45
C GLU A 60 -17.76 34.02 -18.66
N ASP A 61 -18.31 35.09 -19.23
CA ASP A 61 -18.39 36.42 -18.60
C ASP A 61 -17.05 36.94 -18.03
N GLY A 62 -15.94 36.62 -18.70
CA GLY A 62 -14.59 37.03 -18.29
C GLY A 62 -13.95 36.15 -17.21
N HIS A 63 -14.63 35.09 -16.75
CA HIS A 63 -14.11 34.12 -15.80
C HIS A 63 -13.63 32.87 -16.54
N VAL A 64 -12.49 32.30 -16.13
CA VAL A 64 -12.02 31.01 -16.63
C VAL A 64 -12.88 29.90 -16.03
N ILE A 65 -13.54 29.11 -16.88
CA ILE A 65 -14.32 27.93 -16.48
C ILE A 65 -13.41 26.72 -16.32
N TRP A 66 -12.53 26.53 -17.29
CA TRP A 66 -11.44 25.56 -17.24
C TRP A 66 -10.29 26.02 -18.14
N ASP A 67 -9.10 25.54 -17.85
CA ASP A 67 -7.99 25.60 -18.78
C ASP A 67 -7.15 24.32 -18.76
N GLN A 68 -6.29 24.20 -19.76
CA GLN A 68 -5.45 23.02 -19.93
C GLN A 68 -4.45 22.83 -18.77
N GLU A 69 -4.03 23.88 -18.07
CA GLU A 69 -3.14 23.79 -16.92
C GLU A 69 -3.87 23.12 -15.74
N GLN A 70 -5.09 23.59 -15.43
CA GLN A 70 -5.97 22.99 -14.43
C GLN A 70 -6.26 21.51 -14.72
N VAL A 71 -6.50 21.17 -16.00
CA VAL A 71 -6.72 19.76 -16.39
C VAL A 71 -5.49 18.90 -16.10
N LEU A 72 -4.29 19.40 -16.41
CA LEU A 72 -3.05 18.66 -16.19
C LEU A 72 -2.71 18.53 -14.70
N ASP A 73 -2.93 19.58 -13.91
CA ASP A 73 -2.77 19.54 -12.45
C ASP A 73 -3.71 18.51 -11.83
N MET A 74 -5.00 18.52 -12.21
CA MET A 74 -5.96 17.52 -11.76
C MET A 74 -5.59 16.08 -12.17
N GLN A 75 -4.97 15.90 -13.34
CA GLN A 75 -4.48 14.59 -13.78
C GLN A 75 -3.30 14.11 -12.93
N ILE A 76 -2.38 15.01 -12.54
CA ILE A 76 -1.26 14.70 -11.64
C ILE A 76 -1.82 14.29 -10.27
N GLU A 77 -2.70 15.11 -9.69
CA GLU A 77 -3.33 14.84 -8.39
C GLU A 77 -4.07 13.49 -8.39
N ALA A 78 -4.91 13.24 -9.39
CA ALA A 78 -5.65 11.98 -9.50
C ALA A 78 -4.71 10.76 -9.64
N SER A 79 -3.59 10.91 -10.35
CA SER A 79 -2.62 9.84 -10.54
C SER A 79 -1.84 9.54 -9.26
N ASP A 80 -1.46 10.57 -8.49
CA ASP A 80 -0.80 10.44 -7.20
C ASP A 80 -1.75 9.83 -6.15
N GLU A 81 -3.01 10.24 -6.14
CA GLU A 81 -4.06 9.63 -5.31
C GLU A 81 -4.24 8.13 -5.65
N ALA A 82 -4.33 7.81 -6.94
CA ALA A 82 -4.44 6.42 -7.41
C ALA A 82 -3.23 5.58 -7.00
N LEU A 83 -2.02 6.14 -7.09
CA LEU A 83 -0.79 5.49 -6.66
C LEU A 83 -0.79 5.21 -5.15
N MET A 84 -1.18 6.20 -4.34
CA MET A 84 -1.29 6.02 -2.90
C MET A 84 -2.35 4.98 -2.51
N ALA A 85 -3.51 5.03 -3.17
CA ALA A 85 -4.59 4.07 -2.98
C ALA A 85 -4.13 2.64 -3.33
N LEU A 86 -3.40 2.47 -4.44
CA LEU A 86 -2.84 1.18 -4.84
C LEU A 86 -1.88 0.62 -3.79
N ARG A 87 -0.95 1.44 -3.27
CA ARG A 87 -0.01 1.03 -2.20
C ARG A 87 -0.77 0.55 -0.97
N LYS A 88 -1.74 1.33 -0.49
CA LYS A 88 -2.56 1.01 0.69
C LYS A 88 -3.36 -0.28 0.46
N ALA A 89 -4.01 -0.43 -0.69
CA ALA A 89 -4.79 -1.61 -1.05
C ALA A 89 -3.92 -2.87 -1.12
N PHE A 90 -2.71 -2.77 -1.70
CA PHE A 90 -1.78 -3.89 -1.79
C PHE A 90 -1.33 -4.36 -0.42
N VAL A 91 -0.97 -3.45 0.49
CA VAL A 91 -0.58 -3.79 1.87
C VAL A 91 -1.70 -4.55 2.60
N ILE A 92 -2.94 -4.10 2.48
CA ILE A 92 -4.12 -4.80 3.05
C ILE A 92 -4.25 -6.20 2.45
N ALA A 93 -4.21 -6.32 1.13
CA ALA A 93 -4.40 -7.57 0.42
C ALA A 93 -3.31 -8.59 0.78
N LEU A 94 -2.05 -8.15 0.83
CA LEU A 94 -0.89 -8.97 1.15
C LEU A 94 -0.95 -9.50 2.60
N TYR A 95 -1.31 -8.65 3.57
CA TYR A 95 -1.47 -9.08 4.95
C TYR A 95 -2.62 -10.08 5.12
N HIS A 96 -3.79 -9.83 4.50
CA HIS A 96 -4.90 -10.79 4.51
C HIS A 96 -4.52 -12.12 3.82
N TYR A 97 -3.66 -12.09 2.80
CA TYR A 97 -3.14 -13.29 2.18
C TYR A 97 -2.31 -14.12 3.17
N TRP A 98 -1.47 -13.47 3.96
CA TRP A 98 -0.74 -14.12 5.05
C TRP A 98 -1.66 -14.69 6.12
N GLU A 99 -2.67 -13.94 6.58
CA GLU A 99 -3.62 -14.46 7.58
C GLU A 99 -4.29 -15.73 7.06
N ARG A 100 -4.75 -15.73 5.80
CA ARG A 100 -5.37 -16.92 5.20
C ARG A 100 -4.40 -18.10 5.13
N ALA A 101 -3.15 -17.86 4.75
CA ALA A 101 -2.14 -18.89 4.69
C ALA A 101 -1.87 -19.49 6.07
N ILE A 102 -1.72 -18.66 7.10
CA ILE A 102 -1.50 -19.14 8.47
C ILE A 102 -2.71 -19.89 8.99
N ARG A 103 -3.93 -19.43 8.76
CA ARG A 103 -5.15 -20.17 9.16
C ARG A 103 -5.20 -21.57 8.57
N VAL A 104 -4.82 -21.72 7.29
CA VAL A 104 -4.70 -23.03 6.65
C VAL A 104 -3.61 -23.87 7.31
N SER A 105 -2.43 -23.28 7.56
CA SER A 105 -1.31 -23.98 8.20
C SER A 105 -1.61 -24.39 9.64
N THR A 106 -2.33 -23.58 10.41
CA THR A 106 -2.62 -23.84 11.83
C THR A 106 -3.90 -24.62 12.06
N GLY A 107 -4.84 -24.59 11.10
CA GLY A 107 -6.16 -25.19 11.23
C GLY A 107 -7.16 -24.36 12.03
N ASP A 108 -6.82 -23.11 12.37
CA ASP A 108 -7.68 -22.21 13.14
C ASP A 108 -8.22 -21.07 12.24
N ASP A 109 -9.51 -21.11 11.94
CA ASP A 109 -10.18 -20.16 11.05
C ASP A 109 -10.66 -18.88 11.75
N LYS A 110 -10.61 -18.81 13.09
CA LYS A 110 -11.21 -17.72 13.90
C LYS A 110 -10.22 -16.97 14.78
N ALA A 111 -9.01 -17.49 14.95
CA ALA A 111 -7.95 -16.88 15.76
C ALA A 111 -7.68 -15.43 15.30
N LYS A 112 -7.47 -14.56 16.28
CA LYS A 112 -6.99 -13.19 16.06
C LYS A 112 -5.48 -13.18 15.87
N HIS A 113 -4.93 -12.05 15.42
CA HIS A 113 -3.50 -11.91 15.10
C HIS A 113 -2.54 -12.55 16.10
N ASP A 114 -2.60 -12.17 17.38
CA ASP A 114 -1.65 -12.64 18.40
C ASP A 114 -1.74 -14.17 18.60
N VAL A 115 -2.96 -14.71 18.52
CA VAL A 115 -3.20 -16.16 18.60
C VAL A 115 -2.68 -16.87 17.34
N LEU A 116 -2.89 -16.30 16.15
CA LEU A 116 -2.34 -16.84 14.91
C LEU A 116 -0.81 -16.84 14.92
N VAL A 117 -0.18 -15.78 15.42
CA VAL A 117 1.28 -15.68 15.59
C VAL A 117 1.78 -16.79 16.52
N ALA A 118 1.15 -16.98 17.68
CA ALA A 118 1.52 -18.05 18.62
C ALA A 118 1.37 -19.45 18.00
N LEU A 119 0.26 -19.71 17.30
CA LEU A 119 0.02 -20.98 16.61
C LEU A 119 1.02 -21.22 15.47
N ALA A 120 1.36 -20.18 14.70
CA ALA A 120 2.36 -20.26 13.64
C ALA A 120 3.75 -20.58 14.22
N SER A 121 4.17 -19.88 15.27
CA SER A 121 5.43 -20.16 15.97
C SER A 121 5.47 -21.58 16.53
N ALA A 122 4.37 -22.08 17.10
CA ALA A 122 4.27 -23.45 17.59
C ALA A 122 4.42 -24.51 16.49
N LYS A 123 4.13 -24.15 15.23
CA LYS A 123 4.35 -24.96 14.02
C LYS A 123 5.72 -24.75 13.36
N GLY A 124 6.62 -24.01 14.00
CA GLY A 124 7.95 -23.73 13.46
C GLY A 124 7.95 -22.71 12.30
N ILE A 125 6.86 -21.98 12.10
CA ILE A 125 6.84 -20.85 11.17
C ILE A 125 7.55 -19.67 11.84
N THR A 126 8.53 -19.11 11.15
CA THR A 126 9.23 -17.90 11.62
C THR A 126 8.31 -16.70 11.48
N ILE A 127 8.17 -15.89 12.53
CA ILE A 127 7.42 -14.63 12.50
C ILE A 127 8.41 -13.46 12.60
N LYS A 128 8.35 -12.54 11.64
CA LYS A 128 9.22 -11.36 11.64
C LYS A 128 8.73 -10.33 12.66
N PRO A 129 9.62 -9.63 13.39
CA PRO A 129 9.24 -8.61 14.37
C PRO A 129 8.36 -7.48 13.79
N GLY A 130 8.54 -7.14 12.51
CA GLY A 130 7.77 -6.10 11.82
C GLY A 130 6.30 -6.46 11.58
N LEU A 131 5.87 -7.69 11.82
CA LEU A 131 4.52 -8.12 11.44
C LEU A 131 3.41 -7.46 12.29
N SER A 132 3.67 -7.18 13.58
CA SER A 132 2.70 -6.44 14.41
C SER A 132 2.53 -4.99 13.93
N PRO A 133 3.59 -4.22 13.64
CA PRO A 133 3.46 -2.93 12.97
C PRO A 133 2.65 -2.99 11.65
N VAL A 134 2.86 -4.03 10.82
CA VAL A 134 2.08 -4.23 9.59
C VAL A 134 0.59 -4.46 9.89
N ARG A 135 0.25 -5.24 10.92
CA ARG A 135 -1.13 -5.40 11.39
C ARG A 135 -1.75 -4.05 11.74
N ASP A 136 -1.03 -3.22 12.48
CA ASP A 136 -1.54 -1.90 12.90
C ASP A 136 -1.80 -0.99 11.72
N LEU A 137 -0.91 -1.00 10.72
CA LEU A 137 -1.10 -0.31 9.45
C LEU A 137 -2.38 -0.79 8.75
N VAL A 138 -2.53 -2.10 8.57
CA VAL A 138 -3.70 -2.68 7.88
C VAL A 138 -5.00 -2.37 8.61
N ASN A 139 -5.02 -2.47 9.94
CA ASN A 139 -6.21 -2.14 10.72
C ASN A 139 -6.55 -0.65 10.66
N LEU A 140 -5.54 0.23 10.64
CA LEU A 140 -5.76 1.66 10.42
C LEU A 140 -6.39 1.91 9.06
N LEU A 141 -5.80 1.36 7.99
CA LEU A 141 -6.28 1.55 6.63
C LEU A 141 -7.71 1.00 6.41
N LYS A 142 -8.13 -0.01 7.18
CA LYS A 142 -9.49 -0.58 7.10
C LYS A 142 -10.53 0.18 7.90
N HIS A 143 -10.15 0.81 8.99
CA HIS A 143 -11.10 1.32 9.98
C HIS A 143 -11.03 2.83 10.23
N ASP A 144 -10.00 3.50 9.71
CA ASP A 144 -9.83 4.95 9.74
C ASP A 144 -10.22 5.58 11.09
N ASN A 145 -9.50 5.19 12.15
CA ASN A 145 -9.84 5.67 13.50
C ASN A 145 -8.62 5.85 14.40
N ALA A 146 -8.83 6.65 15.45
CA ALA A 146 -7.79 7.04 16.39
C ALA A 146 -7.14 5.87 17.14
N ARG A 147 -7.88 4.79 17.42
CA ARG A 147 -7.33 3.62 18.10
C ARG A 147 -6.16 3.03 17.29
N TRP A 148 -6.39 2.76 16.01
CA TRP A 148 -5.35 2.19 15.15
C TRP A 148 -4.33 3.23 14.70
N GLY A 149 -4.74 4.49 14.59
CA GLY A 149 -3.83 5.62 14.33
C GLY A 149 -2.77 5.79 15.40
N ILE A 150 -3.18 5.77 16.67
CA ILE A 150 -2.28 5.84 17.83
C ILE A 150 -1.40 4.60 17.91
N ALA A 151 -1.96 3.40 17.72
CA ALA A 151 -1.19 2.15 17.71
C ALA A 151 -0.11 2.17 16.63
N LEU A 152 -0.46 2.54 15.39
CA LEU A 152 0.50 2.62 14.29
C LEU A 152 1.56 3.68 14.57
N ARG A 153 1.21 4.84 15.14
CA ARG A 153 2.20 5.87 15.49
C ARG A 153 3.21 5.38 16.51
N GLN A 154 2.80 4.51 17.44
CA GLN A 154 3.70 3.89 18.41
C GLN A 154 4.58 2.80 17.79
N SER A 155 4.04 2.02 16.85
CA SER A 155 4.75 0.89 16.25
C SER A 155 5.57 1.23 14.99
N TRP A 156 5.19 2.29 14.27
CA TRP A 156 5.78 2.71 12.98
C TRP A 156 5.45 4.19 12.67
N SER A 157 6.06 5.11 13.40
CA SER A 157 5.79 6.55 13.30
C SER A 157 6.15 7.19 11.96
N ASN A 158 7.07 6.60 11.19
CA ASN A 158 7.63 7.23 9.99
C ASN A 158 6.66 7.26 8.79
N LEU A 159 5.52 6.55 8.88
CA LEU A 159 4.49 6.56 7.84
C LEU A 159 3.59 7.80 7.89
N PHE A 160 3.70 8.63 8.92
CA PHE A 160 2.96 9.87 9.05
C PHE A 160 3.79 11.04 8.54
N HIS A 161 3.12 12.03 7.94
CA HIS A 161 3.80 13.25 7.50
C HIS A 161 4.55 13.94 8.66
N PRO A 162 5.73 14.53 8.41
CA PRO A 162 6.45 15.30 9.42
C PRO A 162 5.57 16.36 10.06
N GLY A 163 5.52 16.38 11.39
CA GLY A 163 4.70 17.34 12.14
C GLY A 163 3.22 16.96 12.30
N PHE A 164 2.78 15.80 11.79
CA PHE A 164 1.42 15.33 12.04
C PHE A 164 1.14 15.19 13.55
N GLN A 165 0.13 15.93 14.02
CA GLN A 165 -0.40 15.83 15.37
C GLN A 165 -1.90 15.60 15.29
N PRO A 166 -2.43 14.53 15.91
CA PRO A 166 -3.86 14.32 15.96
C PRO A 166 -4.50 15.45 16.79
N GLY A 167 -5.23 16.34 16.12
CA GLY A 167 -5.95 17.44 16.75
C GLY A 167 -7.22 16.98 17.48
N ALA A 168 -7.95 17.94 18.05
CA ALA A 168 -9.24 17.70 18.72
C ALA A 168 -10.41 17.42 17.75
N ALA A 169 -10.25 17.74 16.46
CA ALA A 169 -11.23 17.46 15.43
C ALA A 169 -11.16 16.00 14.94
N ARG A 170 -12.16 15.57 14.16
CA ARG A 170 -12.13 14.27 13.49
C ARG A 170 -10.96 14.22 12.51
N VAL A 171 -9.96 13.41 12.84
CA VAL A 171 -8.76 13.18 12.02
C VAL A 171 -9.07 12.10 10.98
N ASP A 172 -8.77 12.40 9.72
CA ASP A 172 -8.69 11.40 8.64
C ASP A 172 -7.33 10.69 8.75
N TRP A 173 -7.36 9.53 9.38
CA TRP A 173 -6.15 8.75 9.62
C TRP A 173 -5.70 7.98 8.39
N TYR A 174 -6.64 7.62 7.53
CA TYR A 174 -6.34 6.98 6.25
C TYR A 174 -5.45 7.88 5.41
N ASN A 175 -5.80 9.16 5.26
CA ASN A 175 -5.04 10.12 4.47
C ASN A 175 -3.80 10.66 5.20
N ALA A 176 -3.76 10.59 6.53
CA ALA A 176 -2.55 10.93 7.30
C ALA A 176 -1.35 9.98 7.05
N VAL A 177 -1.62 8.77 6.55
CA VAL A 177 -0.59 7.78 6.21
C VAL A 177 -0.12 7.95 4.77
N THR A 178 1.19 8.12 4.61
CA THR A 178 1.89 8.11 3.32
C THR A 178 2.79 6.89 3.23
N LEU A 179 2.64 6.12 2.15
CA LEU A 179 3.48 4.97 1.84
C LEU A 179 4.37 5.28 0.64
N THR A 180 5.66 5.02 0.80
CA THR A 180 6.62 4.93 -0.29
C THR A 180 6.69 3.50 -0.85
N ASP A 181 7.40 3.31 -1.95
CA ASP A 181 7.67 1.95 -2.45
C ASP A 181 8.53 1.13 -1.51
N ASP A 182 9.46 1.78 -0.79
CA ASP A 182 10.31 1.14 0.19
C ASP A 182 9.51 0.65 1.40
N ASP A 183 8.50 1.41 1.82
CA ASP A 183 7.57 0.96 2.86
C ASP A 183 6.81 -0.29 2.40
N VAL A 184 6.30 -0.30 1.16
CA VAL A 184 5.60 -1.47 0.62
C VAL A 184 6.55 -2.66 0.44
N ALA A 185 7.80 -2.43 0.05
CA ALA A 185 8.84 -3.46 -0.02
C ALA A 185 9.13 -4.05 1.36
N LEU A 186 9.22 -3.21 2.40
CA LEU A 186 9.41 -3.66 3.77
C LEU A 186 8.21 -4.48 4.28
N VAL A 187 6.99 -4.06 3.96
CA VAL A 187 5.78 -4.86 4.24
C VAL A 187 5.87 -6.21 3.52
N PHE A 188 6.24 -6.23 2.24
CA PHE A 188 6.43 -7.46 1.47
C PHE A 188 7.42 -8.42 2.14
N GLU A 189 8.63 -7.97 2.44
CA GLU A 189 9.66 -8.78 3.08
C GLU A 189 9.22 -9.30 4.44
N THR A 190 8.55 -8.44 5.22
CA THR A 190 8.01 -8.81 6.53
C THR A 190 6.94 -9.90 6.42
N VAL A 191 5.98 -9.74 5.50
CA VAL A 191 4.88 -10.68 5.32
C VAL A 191 5.35 -11.99 4.70
N ALA A 192 6.14 -11.92 3.62
CA ALA A 192 6.71 -13.10 2.97
C ALA A 192 7.63 -13.89 3.90
N GLY A 193 8.39 -13.19 4.75
CA GLY A 193 9.25 -13.79 5.76
C GLY A 193 8.53 -14.29 7.02
N SER A 194 7.22 -14.02 7.15
CA SER A 194 6.40 -14.44 8.30
C SER A 194 5.44 -15.59 8.00
N GLY A 195 5.42 -16.09 6.77
CA GLY A 195 4.51 -17.17 6.34
C GLY A 195 5.18 -18.54 6.27
N PRO A 196 4.40 -19.59 5.92
CA PRO A 196 4.93 -20.92 5.72
C PRO A 196 5.92 -20.93 4.56
N ASN A 197 6.94 -21.78 4.65
CA ASN A 197 7.94 -21.96 3.60
C ASN A 197 8.08 -23.43 3.22
N LEU A 198 8.86 -23.71 2.18
CA LEU A 198 9.14 -25.06 1.66
C LEU A 198 9.58 -26.08 2.73
N HIS A 199 10.20 -25.62 3.81
CA HIS A 199 10.78 -26.41 4.88
C HIS A 199 9.99 -26.37 6.19
N THR A 200 8.87 -25.63 6.24
CA THR A 200 7.98 -25.65 7.39
C THR A 200 7.41 -27.06 7.55
N PRO A 201 7.47 -27.66 8.76
CA PRO A 201 6.94 -29.00 9.01
C PRO A 201 5.41 -29.12 8.79
#